data_AF-A0A9D9R8Z0-F1
#
_entry.id   AF-A0A9D9R8Z0-F1
#
_cell.length_a   1.000
_cell.length_b   1.000
_cell.length_c   1.000
_cell.angle_alpha   90.00
_cell.angle_beta   90.00
_cell.angle_gamma   90.00
#
_symmetry.space_group_name_H-M   'P 1'
#
loop_
_entity.id
_entity.type
_entity.pdbx_description
1 polymer ?
#
loop_
_entity_poly.entity_id
_entity_poly.type
_entity_poly.pdbx_seq_one_letter_code
_entity_poly.pdbx_strand_id
1 'polypeptide(L)'
;MNFLKVNFSEPILLMGWAVMMVALLAAGWRLRQGEQKLLPLGIGLLWLCLLWSLHAGVKAGVTYHLLGGTLLTLTLGPAVALWLMAIAGVLYTGLFLSLDDFWALGLSFSCTALPSVLVSYGLLRAAQKWLPKHLFIFILGNGFFAGAASMVVVGLIVVGLLDTQPDYSERYLWGEAFPVYFLIAWAEAFLTGLLSAILVTFAPQHVQTFDDAEYLKRRSETGFFDSK
;
A
#
# COMPACT_ATOMS: atom_id res chain seq x y z
N MET A 1 -7.91 -5.73 -1.14
CA MET A 1 -8.56 -7.04 -1.26
C MET A 1 -9.43 -7.19 -0.04
N ASN A 2 -10.72 -7.50 -0.20
CA ASN A 2 -11.61 -7.64 0.94
C ASN A 2 -12.12 -9.07 1.04
N PHE A 3 -11.97 -9.67 2.22
CA PHE A 3 -12.52 -10.97 2.54
C PHE A 3 -14.04 -10.85 2.76
N LEU A 4 -14.77 -11.87 2.34
CA LEU A 4 -16.14 -12.08 2.77
C LEU A 4 -16.18 -12.84 4.10
N LYS A 5 -17.12 -12.49 4.99
CA LYS A 5 -17.20 -13.08 6.35
C LYS A 5 -17.37 -14.59 6.33
N VAL A 6 -18.10 -15.11 5.34
CA VAL A 6 -18.55 -16.52 5.26
C VAL A 6 -17.43 -17.56 5.36
N ASN A 7 -16.19 -17.17 5.13
CA ASN A 7 -15.05 -18.09 5.05
C ASN A 7 -14.23 -18.21 6.36
N PHE A 8 -14.57 -17.48 7.43
CA PHE A 8 -13.70 -17.41 8.61
C PHE A 8 -14.43 -17.54 9.93
N SER A 9 -13.79 -18.21 10.89
CA SER A 9 -14.26 -18.33 12.26
C SER A 9 -14.16 -17.01 13.04
N GLU A 10 -15.06 -16.81 14.01
CA GLU A 10 -15.10 -15.61 14.85
C GLU A 10 -13.76 -15.25 15.52
N PRO A 11 -12.97 -16.19 16.06
CA PRO A 11 -11.69 -15.86 16.68
C PRO A 11 -10.69 -15.22 15.71
N ILE A 12 -10.64 -15.67 14.46
CA ILE A 12 -9.74 -15.11 13.43
C ILE A 12 -10.18 -13.69 13.06
N LEU A 13 -11.50 -13.47 12.95
CA LEU A 13 -12.07 -12.15 12.67
C LEU A 13 -11.74 -11.16 13.80
N LEU A 14 -11.93 -11.57 15.06
CA LEU A 14 -11.60 -10.74 16.24
C LEU A 14 -10.11 -10.45 16.32
N MET A 15 -9.25 -11.43 16.00
CA MET A 15 -7.81 -11.22 15.93
C MET A 15 -7.43 -10.19 14.85
N GLY A 16 -8.08 -10.25 13.68
CA GLY A 16 -7.90 -9.24 12.63
C GLY A 16 -8.27 -7.83 13.11
N TRP A 17 -9.37 -7.68 13.83
CA TRP A 17 -9.75 -6.40 14.44
C TRP A 17 -8.74 -5.92 15.49
N ALA A 18 -8.27 -6.82 16.36
CA ALA A 18 -7.28 -6.49 17.37
C ALA A 18 -5.98 -5.97 16.74
N VAL A 19 -5.48 -6.66 15.70
CA VAL A 19 -4.28 -6.25 14.96
C VAL A 19 -4.49 -4.89 14.28
N MET A 20 -5.63 -4.68 13.60
CA MET A 20 -5.97 -3.40 12.99
C MET A 20 -5.97 -2.27 14.03
N MET A 21 -6.63 -2.46 15.17
CA MET A 21 -6.73 -1.45 16.22
C MET A 21 -5.36 -1.10 16.81
N VAL A 22 -4.53 -2.12 17.10
CA VAL A 22 -3.15 -1.88 17.58
C VAL A 22 -2.33 -1.10 16.55
N ALA A 23 -2.42 -1.48 15.27
CA ALA A 23 -1.71 -0.80 14.19
C ALA A 23 -2.15 0.67 14.04
N LEU A 24 -3.46 0.94 14.10
CA LEU A 24 -4.02 2.28 14.00
C LEU A 24 -3.71 3.14 15.22
N LEU A 25 -3.72 2.58 16.44
CA LEU A 25 -3.31 3.28 17.65
C LEU A 25 -1.82 3.66 17.59
N ALA A 26 -0.96 2.73 17.17
CA ALA A 26 0.46 3.00 16.98
C ALA A 26 0.70 4.08 15.90
N ALA A 27 -0.05 4.03 14.79
CA ALA A 27 0.00 5.05 13.74
C ALA A 27 -0.49 6.41 14.27
N GLY A 28 -1.62 6.44 14.99
CA GLY A 28 -2.20 7.66 15.57
C GLY A 28 -1.27 8.32 16.59
N TRP A 29 -0.54 7.53 17.38
CA TRP A 29 0.48 8.05 18.30
C TRP A 29 1.59 8.80 17.55
N ARG A 30 2.03 8.28 16.40
CA ARG A 30 3.03 8.95 15.56
C ARG A 30 2.49 10.23 14.92
N LEU A 31 1.21 10.25 14.53
CA LEU A 31 0.58 11.40 13.90
C LEU A 31 0.39 12.58 14.86
N ARG A 32 0.28 12.34 16.18
CA ARG A 32 0.15 13.41 17.19
C ARG A 32 1.31 14.42 17.20
N GLN A 33 2.46 14.04 16.65
CA GLN A 33 3.67 14.87 16.68
C GLN A 33 3.83 15.80 15.47
N GLY A 34 2.89 15.80 14.50
CA GLY A 34 3.00 16.62 13.30
C GLY A 34 1.66 17.11 12.77
N GLU A 35 1.64 18.33 12.23
CA GLU A 35 0.46 18.87 11.56
C GLU A 35 0.20 18.15 10.23
N GLN A 36 -1.05 17.71 10.03
CA GLN A 36 -1.48 17.08 8.79
C GLN A 36 -2.37 18.05 8.01
N LYS A 37 -2.04 18.30 6.75
CA LYS A 37 -2.86 19.15 5.88
C LYS A 37 -4.06 18.36 5.37
N LEU A 38 -5.27 18.92 5.51
CA LEU A 38 -6.52 18.24 5.10
C LEU A 38 -6.58 17.95 3.60
N LEU A 39 -6.02 18.81 2.76
CA LEU A 39 -6.11 18.68 1.31
C LEU A 39 -5.39 17.42 0.78
N PRO A 40 -4.10 17.14 1.10
CA PRO A 40 -3.46 15.89 0.73
C PRO A 40 -4.17 14.63 1.26
N LEU A 41 -4.74 14.70 2.47
CA LEU A 41 -5.53 13.59 3.03
C LEU A 41 -6.78 13.31 2.21
N GLY A 42 -7.53 14.36 1.84
CA GLY A 42 -8.73 14.25 1.03
C GLY A 42 -8.44 13.72 -0.38
N ILE A 43 -7.35 14.18 -1.01
CA ILE A 43 -6.90 13.68 -2.32
C ILE A 43 -6.51 12.21 -2.22
N GLY A 44 -5.72 11.82 -1.21
CA GLY A 44 -5.31 10.44 -0.99
C GLY A 44 -6.50 9.50 -0.75
N LEU A 45 -7.50 9.94 0.02
CA LEU A 45 -8.72 9.18 0.25
C LEU A 45 -9.56 9.04 -1.02
N LEU A 46 -9.77 10.13 -1.76
CA LEU A 46 -10.50 10.11 -3.03
C LEU A 46 -9.82 9.18 -4.03
N TRP A 47 -8.50 9.23 -4.11
CA TRP A 47 -7.69 8.34 -4.94
C TRP A 47 -7.91 6.86 -4.57
N LEU A 48 -7.88 6.51 -3.28
CA LEU A 48 -8.18 5.14 -2.85
C LEU A 48 -9.60 4.71 -3.24
N CYS A 49 -10.59 5.57 -3.01
CA CYS A 49 -11.98 5.27 -3.38
C CYS A 49 -12.13 5.02 -4.90
N LEU A 50 -11.44 5.81 -5.73
CA LEU A 50 -11.41 5.61 -7.18
C LEU A 50 -10.67 4.33 -7.58
N LEU A 51 -9.53 4.03 -6.93
CA LEU A 51 -8.80 2.79 -7.20
C LEU A 51 -9.61 1.55 -6.85
N TRP A 52 -10.29 1.57 -5.70
CA TRP A 52 -10.99 0.40 -5.18
C TRP A 52 -12.37 0.22 -5.82
N SER A 53 -12.92 1.26 -6.46
CA SER A 53 -14.10 1.09 -7.33
C SER A 53 -13.77 0.29 -8.60
N LEU A 54 -12.50 0.28 -9.03
CA LEU A 54 -12.00 -0.58 -10.11
C LEU A 54 -11.65 -1.97 -9.57
N HIS A 55 -12.68 -2.76 -9.25
CA HIS A 55 -12.49 -4.12 -8.75
C HIS A 55 -12.79 -5.19 -9.81
N ALA A 56 -11.90 -6.18 -9.91
CA ALA A 56 -12.00 -7.30 -10.82
C ALA A 56 -12.74 -8.47 -10.16
N GLY A 57 -14.07 -8.37 -10.08
CA GLY A 57 -14.95 -9.45 -9.63
C GLY A 57 -14.64 -10.04 -8.24
N VAL A 58 -15.30 -11.15 -7.92
CA VAL A 58 -15.08 -11.93 -6.70
C VAL A 58 -14.64 -13.33 -7.11
N LYS A 59 -13.46 -13.76 -6.66
CA LYS A 59 -12.96 -15.13 -6.82
C LYS A 59 -12.44 -15.61 -5.47
N ALA A 60 -12.65 -16.89 -5.14
CA ALA A 60 -12.22 -17.46 -3.87
C ALA A 60 -12.76 -16.70 -2.62
N GLY A 61 -13.94 -16.09 -2.70
CA GLY A 61 -14.47 -15.29 -1.58
C GLY A 61 -13.68 -14.01 -1.26
N VAL A 62 -12.86 -13.53 -2.19
CA VAL A 62 -12.07 -12.29 -2.07
C VAL A 62 -12.32 -11.39 -3.28
N THR A 63 -12.42 -10.09 -3.03
CA THR A 63 -12.48 -9.07 -4.09
C THR A 63 -11.09 -8.59 -4.48
N TYR A 64 -10.83 -8.53 -5.80
CA TYR A 64 -9.52 -8.13 -6.34
C TYR A 64 -9.52 -6.68 -6.78
N HIS A 65 -8.56 -5.89 -6.30
CA HIS A 65 -8.35 -4.51 -6.73
C HIS A 65 -6.91 -4.08 -6.41
N LEU A 66 -6.49 -2.97 -7.02
CA LEU A 66 -5.22 -2.29 -6.68
C LEU A 66 -5.26 -1.81 -5.22
N LEU A 67 -4.11 -1.80 -4.54
CA LEU A 67 -4.03 -1.42 -3.13
C LEU A 67 -3.84 0.08 -2.96
N GLY A 68 -2.92 0.69 -3.71
CA GLY A 68 -2.52 2.09 -3.54
C GLY A 68 -1.69 2.38 -2.29
N GLY A 69 -1.38 1.36 -1.49
CA GLY A 69 -0.71 1.49 -0.19
C GLY A 69 0.73 2.00 -0.30
N THR A 70 1.46 1.55 -1.32
CA THR A 70 2.85 1.98 -1.56
C THR A 70 2.90 3.47 -1.88
N LEU A 71 2.10 3.95 -2.83
CA LEU A 71 2.08 5.36 -3.20
C LEU A 71 1.74 6.26 -2.01
N LEU A 72 0.71 5.91 -1.22
CA LEU A 72 0.37 6.66 -0.01
C LEU A 72 1.48 6.65 1.04
N THR A 73 2.16 5.52 1.19
CA THR A 73 3.29 5.41 2.11
C THR A 73 4.43 6.35 1.72
N LEU A 74 4.68 6.53 0.42
CA LEU A 74 5.70 7.46 -0.07
C LEU A 74 5.26 8.92 0.04
N THR A 75 4.00 9.22 -0.25
CA THR A 75 3.52 10.60 -0.33
C THR A 75 3.13 11.19 1.02
N LEU A 76 2.44 10.40 1.85
CA LEU A 76 1.85 10.83 3.12
C LEU A 76 2.45 10.11 4.34
N GLY A 77 3.39 9.20 4.12
CA GLY A 77 4.01 8.42 5.17
C GLY A 77 3.17 7.22 5.61
N PRO A 78 3.80 6.24 6.30
CA PRO A 78 3.15 4.97 6.63
C PRO A 78 1.98 5.12 7.61
N ALA A 79 2.06 6.06 8.56
CA ALA A 79 1.02 6.24 9.56
C ALA A 79 -0.28 6.79 8.94
N VAL A 80 -0.17 7.78 8.06
CA VAL A 80 -1.33 8.32 7.33
C VAL A 80 -1.88 7.27 6.36
N ALA A 81 -1.01 6.57 5.64
CA ALA A 81 -1.43 5.52 4.71
C ALA A 81 -2.31 4.47 5.38
N LEU A 82 -1.93 3.98 6.58
CA LEU A 82 -2.74 3.02 7.34
C LEU A 82 -4.12 3.58 7.70
N TRP A 83 -4.20 4.82 8.17
CA TRP A 83 -5.48 5.45 8.49
C TRP A 83 -6.36 5.64 7.25
N LEU A 84 -5.80 6.12 6.14
CA LEU A 84 -6.56 6.31 4.90
C LEU A 84 -7.06 4.99 4.33
N MET A 85 -6.24 3.93 4.35
CA MET A 85 -6.66 2.61 3.91
C MET A 85 -7.74 1.99 4.83
N ALA A 86 -7.67 2.24 6.14
CA ALA A 86 -8.73 1.82 7.06
C ALA A 86 -10.06 2.55 6.78
N ILE A 87 -10.01 3.88 6.59
CA ILE A 87 -11.20 4.68 6.26
C ILE A 87 -11.77 4.24 4.90
N ALA A 88 -10.92 4.08 3.89
CA ALA A 88 -11.33 3.57 2.59
C ALA A 88 -11.95 2.17 2.68
N GLY A 89 -11.44 1.29 3.55
CA GLY A 89 -12.02 -0.02 3.82
C GLY A 89 -13.41 0.04 4.45
N VAL A 90 -13.62 0.91 5.44
CA VAL A 90 -14.95 1.15 6.03
C VAL A 90 -15.92 1.66 4.96
N LEU A 91 -15.51 2.65 4.16
CA LEU A 91 -16.34 3.21 3.09
C LEU A 91 -16.67 2.16 2.02
N TYR A 92 -15.67 1.42 1.56
CA TYR A 92 -15.86 0.37 0.55
C TYR A 92 -16.82 -0.71 1.04
N THR A 93 -16.61 -1.21 2.26
CA THR A 93 -17.46 -2.25 2.84
C THR A 93 -18.88 -1.75 3.06
N GLY A 94 -19.06 -0.54 3.56
CA GLY A 94 -20.40 0.05 3.77
C GLY A 94 -21.16 0.39 2.50
N LEU A 95 -20.46 0.65 1.38
CA LEU A 95 -21.09 1.02 0.10
C LEU A 95 -21.32 -0.18 -0.83
N PHE A 96 -20.45 -1.18 -0.78
CA PHE A 96 -20.42 -2.25 -1.79
C PHE A 96 -20.58 -3.67 -1.23
N LEU A 97 -20.48 -3.87 0.09
CA LEU A 97 -20.58 -5.18 0.73
C LEU A 97 -21.73 -5.25 1.75
N SER A 98 -22.00 -6.44 2.29
CA SER A 98 -23.03 -6.63 3.31
C SER A 98 -22.55 -6.20 4.70
N LEU A 99 -23.50 -5.93 5.61
CA LEU A 99 -23.17 -5.67 7.03
C LEU A 99 -22.49 -6.87 7.70
N ASP A 100 -22.76 -8.08 7.23
CA ASP A 100 -22.07 -9.28 7.72
C ASP A 100 -20.59 -9.27 7.34
N ASP A 101 -20.25 -8.84 6.13
CA ASP A 101 -18.86 -8.73 5.67
C ASP A 101 -18.05 -7.67 6.44
N PHE A 102 -18.72 -6.77 7.16
CA PHE A 102 -18.07 -5.80 8.05
C PHE A 102 -17.19 -6.48 9.12
N TRP A 103 -17.57 -7.67 9.58
CA TRP A 103 -16.76 -8.41 10.54
C TRP A 103 -15.41 -8.87 9.97
N ALA A 104 -15.31 -9.04 8.65
CA ALA A 104 -14.08 -9.40 7.95
C ALA A 104 -13.19 -8.19 7.62
N LEU A 105 -13.63 -6.96 7.91
CA LEU A 105 -12.86 -5.75 7.64
C LEU A 105 -11.51 -5.75 8.37
N GLY A 106 -11.49 -6.07 9.67
CA GLY A 106 -10.26 -6.08 10.46
C GLY A 106 -9.24 -7.09 9.94
N LEU A 107 -9.71 -8.26 9.51
CA LEU A 107 -8.87 -9.29 8.88
C LEU A 107 -8.37 -8.83 7.51
N SER A 108 -9.25 -8.26 6.69
CA SER A 108 -8.91 -7.71 5.36
C SER A 108 -7.84 -6.65 5.47
N PHE A 109 -7.99 -5.71 6.40
CA PHE A 109 -6.98 -4.69 6.68
C PHE A 109 -5.64 -5.31 7.10
N SER A 110 -5.69 -6.25 8.05
CA SER A 110 -4.49 -6.86 8.64
C SER A 110 -3.70 -7.70 7.65
N CYS A 111 -4.37 -8.36 6.70
CA CYS A 111 -3.73 -9.18 5.68
C CYS A 111 -3.35 -8.41 4.40
N THR A 112 -3.85 -7.18 4.23
CA THR A 112 -3.68 -6.44 2.97
C THR A 112 -3.05 -5.07 3.17
N ALA A 113 -3.77 -4.14 3.80
CA ALA A 113 -3.31 -2.77 4.02
C ALA A 113 -2.05 -2.73 4.90
N LEU A 114 -2.06 -3.46 6.01
CA LEU A 114 -0.93 -3.48 6.94
C LEU A 114 0.36 -4.00 6.28
N PRO A 115 0.41 -5.22 5.70
CA PRO A 115 1.62 -5.71 5.04
C PRO A 115 2.01 -4.86 3.83
N SER A 116 1.05 -4.33 3.07
CA SER A 116 1.35 -3.44 1.94
C SER A 116 2.17 -2.22 2.39
N VAL A 117 1.73 -1.53 3.44
CA VAL A 117 2.42 -0.37 4.00
C VAL A 117 3.75 -0.76 4.64
N LEU A 118 3.80 -1.85 5.41
CA LEU A 118 5.02 -2.29 6.09
C LEU A 118 6.13 -2.70 5.12
N VAL A 119 5.80 -3.45 4.07
CA VAL A 119 6.75 -3.86 3.03
C VAL A 119 7.26 -2.62 2.29
N SER A 120 6.35 -1.73 1.87
CA SER A 120 6.71 -0.50 1.16
C SER A 120 7.64 0.38 1.99
N TYR A 121 7.30 0.60 3.25
CA TYR A 121 8.10 1.40 4.17
C TYR A 121 9.44 0.73 4.50
N GLY A 122 9.45 -0.58 4.68
CA GLY A 122 10.67 -1.36 4.92
C GLY A 122 11.65 -1.26 3.74
N LEU A 123 11.15 -1.41 2.51
CA LEU A 123 11.95 -1.26 1.30
C LEU A 123 12.45 0.17 1.11
N LEU A 124 11.63 1.18 1.38
CA LEU A 124 12.06 2.58 1.39
C LEU A 124 13.21 2.80 2.38
N ARG A 125 13.08 2.31 3.62
CA ARG A 125 14.12 2.45 4.64
C ARG A 125 15.40 1.70 4.27
N ALA A 126 15.27 0.51 3.69
CA ALA A 126 16.40 -0.27 3.17
C ALA A 126 17.12 0.49 2.05
N ALA A 127 16.38 1.05 1.10
CA ALA A 127 16.94 1.85 0.02
C ALA A 127 17.66 3.11 0.54
N GLN A 128 17.03 3.85 1.47
CA GLN A 128 17.66 5.02 2.09
C GLN A 128 18.94 4.69 2.87
N LYS A 129 19.05 3.47 3.40
CA LYS A 129 20.21 3.01 4.18
C LYS A 129 21.34 2.47 3.31
N TRP A 130 21.02 1.78 2.22
CA TRP A 130 22.01 0.99 1.46
C TRP A 130 22.22 1.44 0.01
N LEU A 131 21.31 2.22 -0.56
CA LEU A 131 21.39 2.66 -1.95
C LEU A 131 21.74 4.15 -2.04
N PRO A 132 22.41 4.57 -3.13
CA PRO A 132 22.68 5.98 -3.37
C PRO A 132 21.38 6.75 -3.63
N LYS A 133 21.37 8.02 -3.23
CA LYS A 133 20.17 8.85 -3.24
C LYS A 133 19.96 9.48 -4.60
N HIS A 134 19.46 8.67 -5.54
CA HIS A 134 19.15 9.08 -6.91
C HIS A 134 17.65 8.98 -7.21
N LEU A 135 17.16 9.91 -8.04
CA LEU A 135 15.78 9.94 -8.50
C LEU A 135 15.30 8.59 -9.07
N PHE A 136 16.15 7.94 -9.86
CA PHE A 136 15.85 6.63 -10.44
C PHE A 136 15.59 5.55 -9.39
N ILE A 137 16.36 5.55 -8.30
CA ILE A 137 16.20 4.58 -7.20
C ILE A 137 14.91 4.87 -6.42
N PHE A 138 14.54 6.15 -6.27
CA PHE A 138 13.26 6.50 -5.68
C PHE A 138 12.10 6.02 -6.55
N ILE A 139 12.12 6.33 -7.86
CA ILE A 139 11.03 6.00 -8.79
C ILE A 139 10.91 4.48 -8.99
N LEU A 140 11.99 3.81 -9.40
CA LEU A 140 11.94 2.38 -9.70
C LEU A 140 12.06 1.52 -8.44
N GLY A 141 12.97 1.85 -7.52
CA GLY A 141 13.14 1.07 -6.29
C GLY A 141 11.94 1.22 -5.36
N ASN A 142 11.70 2.44 -4.89
CA ASN A 142 10.68 2.69 -3.87
C ASN A 142 9.27 2.80 -4.45
N GLY A 143 9.11 3.25 -5.70
CA GLY A 143 7.81 3.30 -6.38
C GLY A 143 7.43 1.96 -7.01
N PHE A 144 8.14 1.57 -8.07
CA PHE A 144 7.80 0.40 -8.88
C PHE A 144 8.02 -0.94 -8.14
N PHE A 145 9.26 -1.24 -7.73
CA PHE A 145 9.59 -2.53 -7.13
C PHE A 145 8.95 -2.71 -5.76
N ALA A 146 8.87 -1.66 -4.93
CA ALA A 146 8.15 -1.75 -3.68
C ALA A 146 6.64 -1.96 -3.87
N GLY A 147 6.04 -1.35 -4.90
CA GLY A 147 4.65 -1.60 -5.29
C GLY A 147 4.42 -3.05 -5.69
N ALA A 148 5.27 -3.59 -6.56
CA ALA A 148 5.22 -5.00 -6.98
C ALA A 148 5.38 -5.95 -5.78
N ALA A 149 6.42 -5.73 -4.98
CA ALA A 149 6.74 -6.57 -3.84
C ALA A 149 5.63 -6.55 -2.78
N SER A 150 5.05 -5.38 -2.51
CA SER A 150 3.97 -5.25 -1.53
C SER A 150 2.73 -6.04 -1.97
N MET A 151 2.35 -5.97 -3.25
CA MET A 151 1.23 -6.74 -3.79
C MET A 151 1.49 -8.26 -3.77
N VAL A 152 2.71 -8.70 -4.15
CA VAL A 152 3.07 -10.13 -4.11
C VAL A 152 3.01 -10.65 -2.67
N VAL A 153 3.57 -9.92 -1.70
CA VAL A 153 3.51 -10.30 -0.28
C VAL A 153 2.06 -10.37 0.21
N VAL A 154 1.22 -9.40 -0.15
CA VAL A 154 -0.21 -9.44 0.17
C VAL A 154 -0.87 -10.68 -0.45
N GLY A 155 -0.56 -11.00 -1.70
CA GLY A 155 -1.04 -12.22 -2.35
C GLY A 155 -0.63 -13.49 -1.62
N LEU A 156 0.63 -13.60 -1.19
CA LEU A 156 1.12 -14.74 -0.41
C LEU A 156 0.41 -14.86 0.94
N ILE A 157 0.19 -13.74 1.64
CA ILE A 157 -0.51 -13.73 2.93
C ILE A 157 -1.98 -14.12 2.76
N VAL A 158 -2.66 -13.52 1.78
CA VAL A 158 -4.09 -13.79 1.55
C VAL A 158 -4.30 -15.22 1.08
N VAL A 159 -3.54 -15.68 0.08
CA VAL A 159 -3.66 -17.05 -0.44
C VAL A 159 -3.24 -18.06 0.63
N GLY A 160 -2.15 -17.82 1.34
CA GLY A 160 -1.71 -18.70 2.43
C GLY A 160 -2.71 -18.77 3.59
N LEU A 161 -3.44 -17.68 3.88
CA LEU A 161 -4.53 -17.72 4.84
C LEU A 161 -5.73 -18.52 4.32
N LEU A 162 -6.11 -18.34 3.06
CA LEU A 162 -7.22 -19.10 2.45
C LEU A 162 -6.90 -20.60 2.35
N ASP A 163 -5.63 -20.97 2.19
CA ASP A 163 -5.15 -22.36 2.13
C ASP A 163 -5.35 -23.11 3.46
N THR A 164 -5.54 -22.37 4.55
CA THR A 164 -5.92 -22.97 5.85
C THR A 164 -7.41 -23.29 5.95
N GLN A 165 -8.23 -22.83 4.99
CA GLN A 165 -9.67 -23.05 5.00
C GLN A 165 -10.02 -24.30 4.17
N PRO A 166 -10.95 -25.15 4.65
CA PRO A 166 -11.27 -26.42 3.98
C PRO A 166 -12.00 -26.26 2.65
N ASP A 167 -12.56 -25.06 2.40
CA ASP A 167 -13.43 -24.80 1.24
C ASP A 167 -12.65 -24.57 -0.07
N TYR A 168 -11.32 -24.47 0.00
CA TYR A 168 -10.48 -24.16 -1.16
C TYR A 168 -9.47 -25.27 -1.43
N SER A 169 -9.36 -25.68 -2.70
CA SER A 169 -8.30 -26.59 -3.11
C SER A 169 -6.97 -25.84 -3.30
N GLU A 170 -5.87 -26.43 -2.86
CA GLU A 170 -4.50 -25.92 -3.05
C GLU A 170 -4.22 -25.58 -4.53
N ARG A 171 -4.64 -26.47 -5.44
CA ARG A 171 -4.48 -26.28 -6.89
C ARG A 171 -5.16 -25.01 -7.40
N TYR A 172 -6.36 -24.70 -6.91
CA TYR A 172 -7.07 -23.49 -7.28
C TYR A 172 -6.40 -22.25 -6.69
N LEU A 173 -6.03 -22.29 -5.41
CA LEU A 173 -5.41 -21.17 -4.71
C LEU A 173 -4.06 -20.78 -5.32
N TRP A 174 -3.16 -21.74 -5.49
CA TRP A 174 -1.81 -21.47 -5.96
C TRP A 174 -1.68 -21.50 -7.48
N GLY A 175 -2.54 -22.25 -8.17
CA GLY A 175 -2.52 -22.35 -9.63
C GLY A 175 -3.37 -21.31 -10.36
N GLU A 176 -4.42 -20.77 -9.73
CA GLU A 176 -5.35 -19.83 -10.37
C GLU A 176 -5.49 -18.51 -9.62
N ALA A 177 -5.63 -18.52 -8.29
CA ALA A 177 -5.85 -17.30 -7.52
C ALA A 177 -4.56 -16.48 -7.32
N PHE A 178 -3.46 -17.11 -6.88
CA PHE A 178 -2.18 -16.43 -6.67
C PHE A 178 -1.62 -15.74 -7.93
N PRO A 179 -1.66 -16.35 -9.14
CA PRO A 179 -1.24 -15.69 -10.37
C PRO A 179 -1.99 -14.38 -10.65
N VAL A 180 -3.23 -14.21 -10.19
CA VAL A 180 -3.97 -12.94 -10.32
C VAL A 180 -3.28 -11.85 -9.51
N TYR A 181 -2.80 -12.13 -8.30
CA TYR A 181 -2.03 -11.16 -7.51
C TYR A 181 -0.74 -10.75 -8.20
N PHE A 182 -0.05 -11.70 -8.85
CA PHE A 182 1.14 -11.40 -9.63
C PHE A 182 0.84 -10.47 -10.82
N LEU A 183 -0.28 -10.68 -11.51
CA LEU A 183 -0.72 -9.78 -12.58
C LEU A 183 -1.09 -8.39 -12.07
N ILE A 184 -1.80 -8.32 -10.94
CA ILE A 184 -2.15 -7.04 -10.30
C ILE A 184 -0.88 -6.34 -9.78
N ALA A 185 0.13 -7.09 -9.33
CA ALA A 185 1.40 -6.53 -8.86
C ALA A 185 2.11 -5.71 -9.95
N TRP A 186 2.02 -6.16 -11.21
CA TRP A 186 2.52 -5.39 -12.35
C TRP A 186 1.76 -4.06 -12.52
N ALA A 187 0.43 -4.09 -12.45
CA ALA A 187 -0.38 -2.89 -12.55
C ALA A 187 -0.11 -1.92 -11.39
N GLU A 188 -0.01 -2.42 -10.16
CA GLU A 188 0.33 -1.64 -8.96
C GLU A 188 1.71 -1.00 -9.07
N ALA A 189 2.70 -1.75 -9.54
CA ALA A 189 4.07 -1.29 -9.73
C ALA A 189 4.16 -0.18 -10.78
N PHE A 190 3.56 -0.39 -11.96
CA PHE A 190 3.55 0.62 -13.01
C PHE A 190 2.84 1.89 -12.56
N LEU A 191 1.67 1.77 -11.94
CA LEU A 191 0.90 2.92 -11.50
C LEU A 191 1.63 3.69 -10.41
N THR A 192 2.16 2.99 -9.39
CA THR A 192 2.91 3.62 -8.30
C THR A 192 4.20 4.26 -8.80
N GLY A 193 4.95 3.59 -9.68
CA GLY A 193 6.18 4.12 -10.27
C GLY A 193 5.91 5.36 -11.12
N LEU A 194 4.90 5.31 -12.00
CA LEU A 194 4.51 6.44 -12.84
C LEU A 194 4.07 7.64 -12.01
N LEU A 195 3.18 7.45 -11.04
CA LEU A 195 2.70 8.53 -10.18
C LEU A 195 3.81 9.08 -9.30
N SER A 196 4.71 8.21 -8.82
CA SER A 196 5.90 8.64 -8.09
C SER A 196 6.78 9.53 -8.97
N ALA A 197 7.06 9.14 -10.22
CA ALA A 197 7.83 9.93 -11.19
C ALA A 197 7.20 11.31 -11.46
N ILE A 198 5.89 11.35 -11.66
CA ILE A 198 5.14 12.61 -11.88
C ILE A 198 5.25 13.50 -10.64
N LEU A 199 4.97 12.96 -9.44
CA LEU A 199 4.94 13.74 -8.21
C LEU A 199 6.32 14.30 -7.85
N VAL A 200 7.39 13.50 -7.92
CA VAL A 200 8.74 14.00 -7.61
C VAL A 200 9.26 15.00 -8.63
N THR A 201 8.75 14.97 -9.86
CA THR A 201 9.19 15.89 -10.93
C THR A 201 8.43 17.21 -10.89
N PHE A 202 7.11 17.17 -10.67
CA PHE A 202 6.23 18.34 -10.82
C PHE A 202 5.75 18.92 -9.49
N ALA A 203 5.71 18.14 -8.42
CA ALA A 203 5.25 18.61 -7.11
C ALA A 203 5.95 17.87 -5.95
N PRO A 204 7.29 17.88 -5.88
CA PRO A 204 8.05 17.13 -4.89
C PRO A 204 7.71 17.49 -3.45
N GLN A 205 7.27 18.72 -3.19
CA GLN A 205 6.79 19.18 -1.88
C GLN A 205 5.57 18.40 -1.34
N HIS A 206 4.91 17.58 -2.18
CA HIS A 206 3.81 16.71 -1.79
C HIS A 206 4.23 15.25 -1.53
N VAL A 207 5.52 14.93 -1.64
CA VAL A 207 6.07 13.60 -1.38
C VAL A 207 6.87 13.63 -0.07
N GLN A 208 6.23 13.28 1.05
CA GLN A 208 6.84 13.40 2.39
C GLN A 208 8.15 12.61 2.54
N THR A 209 8.30 11.50 1.81
CA THR A 209 9.50 10.64 1.91
C THR A 209 10.62 11.02 0.94
N PHE A 210 10.44 12.07 0.14
CA PHE A 210 11.39 12.57 -0.83
C PHE A 210 11.93 13.93 -0.39
N ASP A 211 13.24 14.13 -0.57
CA ASP A 211 13.90 15.41 -0.33
C ASP A 211 14.64 15.83 -1.61
N ASP A 212 14.17 16.91 -2.25
CA ASP A 212 14.74 17.45 -3.48
C ASP A 212 16.24 17.73 -3.35
N ALA A 213 16.68 18.33 -2.24
CA ALA A 213 18.07 18.74 -2.06
C ALA A 213 19.00 17.52 -1.98
N GLU A 214 18.47 16.41 -1.51
CA GLU A 214 19.20 15.17 -1.30
C GLU A 214 19.23 14.29 -2.56
N TYR A 215 18.11 14.21 -3.29
CA TYR A 215 17.95 13.32 -4.44
C TYR A 215 18.21 13.98 -5.81
N LEU A 216 18.10 15.30 -5.91
CA LEU A 216 18.39 16.06 -7.14
C LEU A 216 19.76 16.75 -7.10
N LYS A 217 20.59 16.45 -6.08
CA LYS A 217 21.88 17.11 -5.83
C LYS A 217 22.61 17.38 -7.15
N ARG A 218 22.51 18.64 -7.59
CA ARG A 218 23.12 19.13 -8.81
C ARG A 218 24.62 18.96 -8.61
N ARG A 219 25.29 18.26 -9.52
CA ARG A 219 26.74 18.40 -9.67
C ARG A 219 27.00 19.78 -10.27
N SER A 220 26.73 20.85 -9.53
CA SER A 220 27.20 22.18 -9.84
C SER A 220 28.54 22.38 -9.14
N GLU A 221 29.56 22.61 -9.95
CA GLU A 221 30.83 23.25 -9.60
C GLU A 221 31.89 22.36 -8.90
N THR A 222 32.55 21.53 -9.70
CA THR A 222 34.02 21.45 -9.61
C THR A 222 34.58 22.34 -10.71
N GLY A 223 35.12 23.49 -10.31
CA GLY A 223 35.56 24.59 -11.16
C GLY A 223 36.60 24.18 -12.20
N PHE A 224 36.31 24.53 -13.47
CA PHE A 224 37.24 24.34 -14.56
C PHE A 224 37.36 25.55 -15.52
N PHE A 225 36.75 26.69 -15.23
CA PHE A 225 36.98 27.90 -16.03
C PHE A 225 37.03 29.14 -15.15
N ASP A 226 38.02 29.16 -14.25
CA ASP A 226 38.67 30.42 -13.87
C ASP A 226 40.17 30.20 -13.84
N SER A 227 40.80 30.26 -15.01
CA SER A 227 42.18 30.70 -15.14
C SER A 227 42.50 31.05 -16.59
N LYS A 228 42.61 32.37 -16.81
CA LYS A 228 43.36 33.10 -17.85
C LYS A 228 42.73 33.26 -19.22
#